data_AF-A0A7K3W8S3-F1
#
_entry.id   AF-A0A7K3W8S3-F1
#
_cell.length_a   1.000
_cell.length_b   1.000
_cell.length_c   1.000
_cell.angle_alpha   90.00
_cell.angle_beta   90.00
_cell.angle_gamma   90.00
#
_symmetry.space_group_name_H-M   'P 1'
#
loop_
_entity.id
_entity.type
_entity.pdbx_description
1 polymer ?
#
loop_
_entity_poly.entity_id
_entity_poly.type
_entity_poly.pdbx_seq_one_letter_code
_entity_poly.pdbx_strand_id
1 'polypeptide(L)' 'MLLITCPVTHTDELVAERRVRSVTNHPTHVAMEVECPCGQLHVYRTGRRWEEARARVAARAAEAPVPA' A
#
# COMPACT_ATOMS: atom_id res chain seq x y z
N MET A 1 6.49 -13.14 -3.53
CA MET A 1 7.64 -12.20 -3.38
C MET A 1 7.10 -10.78 -3.38
N LEU A 2 7.69 -9.86 -2.63
CA LEU A 2 7.26 -8.45 -2.48
C LEU A 2 8.40 -7.52 -2.93
N LEU A 3 8.11 -6.53 -3.77
CA LEU A 3 9.03 -5.44 -4.07
C LEU A 3 8.72 -4.28 -3.10
N ILE A 4 9.72 -3.83 -2.36
CA ILE A 4 9.60 -2.73 -1.39
C ILE A 4 10.73 -1.73 -1.60
N THR A 5 10.49 -0.46 -1.33
CA THR A 5 11.57 0.53 -1.23
C THR A 5 12.00 0.65 0.22
N CYS A 6 13.28 0.44 0.52
CA CYS A 6 13.79 0.65 1.87
C CYS A 6 13.77 2.15 2.20
N PRO A 7 13.10 2.60 3.28
CA PRO A 7 13.06 4.01 3.66
C PRO A 7 14.40 4.54 4.18
N VAL A 8 15.35 3.65 4.49
CA VAL A 8 16.68 4.03 5.00
C VAL A 8 17.68 4.17 3.86
N THR A 9 17.78 3.17 2.98
CA THR A 9 18.75 3.14 1.88
C THR A 9 18.19 3.70 0.57
N HIS A 10 16.87 3.88 0.48
CA HIS A 10 16.15 4.26 -0.74
C HIS A 10 16.33 3.28 -1.92
N THR A 11 16.82 2.07 -1.63
CA THR A 11 16.95 1.00 -2.63
C THR A 11 15.67 0.18 -2.72
N ASP A 12 15.35 -0.27 -3.92
CA ASP A 12 14.30 -1.25 -4.12
C ASP A 12 14.82 -2.66 -3.84
N GLU A 13 14.14 -3.34 -2.93
CA GLU A 13 14.52 -4.65 -2.42
C GLU A 13 13.42 -5.65 -2.74
N LEU A 14 13.81 -6.80 -3.29
CA LEU A 14 12.90 -7.92 -3.53
C LEU A 14 12.94 -8.89 -2.35
N VAL A 15 11.92 -8.84 -1.51
CA VAL A 15 11.85 -9.63 -0.27
C VAL A 15 10.88 -10.81 -0.39
N ALA A 16 11.21 -11.89 0.29
CA ALA A 16 10.36 -13.08 0.36
C ALA A 16 9.23 -12.88 1.37
N GLU A 17 8.07 -13.50 1.12
CA GLU A 17 6.89 -13.40 2.00
C GLU A 17 7.15 -13.89 3.43
N ARG A 18 8.07 -14.85 3.61
CA ARG A 18 8.53 -15.30 4.94
C ARG A 18 9.14 -14.20 5.83
N ARG A 19 9.49 -13.04 5.25
CA ARG A 19 9.99 -11.87 5.99
C ARG A 19 8.88 -10.93 6.46
N VAL A 20 7.63 -11.20 6.09
CA VAL A 20 6.47 -10.49 6.63
C VAL A 20 6.21 -11.01 8.04
N ARG A 21 6.27 -10.12 9.03
CA ARG A 21 6.07 -10.47 10.44
C ARG A 21 4.62 -10.33 10.88
N SER A 22 3.96 -9.29 10.40
CA SER A 22 2.56 -9.04 10.72
C SER A 22 1.83 -8.39 9.55
N VAL A 23 0.53 -8.66 9.47
CA VAL A 23 -0.37 -8.05 8.48
C VAL A 23 -1.61 -7.56 9.21
N THR A 24 -1.86 -6.26 9.13
CA THR A 24 -3.04 -5.63 9.73
C THR A 24 -3.93 -5.08 8.63
N ASN A 25 -5.19 -5.53 8.61
CA ASN A 25 -6.19 -5.04 7.68
C ASN A 25 -6.88 -3.81 8.28
N HIS A 26 -6.59 -2.64 7.72
CA HIS A 26 -7.31 -1.41 8.06
C HIS A 26 -8.44 -1.16 7.06
N PRO A 27 -9.50 -0.42 7.46
CA PRO A 27 -10.59 -0.07 6.56
C PRO A 27 -10.18 0.58 5.24
N THR A 28 -9.01 1.25 5.20
CA THR A 28 -8.54 2.00 4.02
C THR A 28 -7.30 1.40 3.35
N HIS A 29 -6.60 0.45 3.97
CA HIS A 29 -5.38 -0.14 3.43
C HIS A 29 -5.00 -1.41 4.21
N VAL A 30 -4.04 -2.17 3.70
CA VAL A 30 -3.39 -3.22 4.48
C VAL A 30 -2.01 -2.73 4.88
N ALA A 31 -1.68 -2.80 6.16
CA ALA A 31 -0.36 -2.51 6.70
C ALA A 31 0.40 -3.82 6.90
N MET A 32 1.60 -3.92 6.33
CA MET A 32 2.46 -5.09 6.38
C MET A 32 3.76 -4.71 7.06
N GLU A 33 4.08 -5.35 8.17
CA GLU A 33 5.37 -5.20 8.83
C GLU A 33 6.35 -6.22 8.25
N VAL A 34 7.47 -5.73 7.71
CA VAL A 34 8.42 -6.52 6.92
C VAL A 34 9.83 -6.31 7.42
N GLU A 35 10.57 -7.40 7.58
CA GLU A 35 12.01 -7.36 7.82
C GLU A 35 12.78 -6.98 6.55
N CYS A 36 13.26 -5.74 6.54
CA CYS A 36 14.02 -5.19 5.43
C CYS A 36 15.48 -5.68 5.47
N PRO A 37 16.14 -5.91 4.32
CA PRO A 37 17.56 -6.29 4.26
C PRO A 37 18.53 -5.33 4.95
N CYS A 38 18.14 -4.06 5.17
CA CYS A 38 18.91 -3.10 5.96
C CYS A 38 18.97 -3.46 7.47
N GLY A 39 18.28 -4.51 7.91
CA GLY A 39 18.27 -5.00 9.29
C GLY A 39 17.17 -4.39 10.16
N GLN A 40 16.27 -3.59 9.58
CA GLN A 40 15.18 -2.94 10.30
C GLN A 40 13.82 -3.52 9.92
N LEU A 41 12.83 -3.36 10.81
CA LEU A 41 11.43 -3.63 10.52
C LEU A 41 10.74 -2.37 9.98
N HIS A 42 10.05 -2.51 8.87
CA HIS A 42 9.35 -1.41 8.22
C HIS A 42 7.90 -1.77 7.93
N VAL A 43 7.00 -0.78 8.05
CA VAL A 43 5.58 -0.95 7.74
C VAL A 43 5.30 -0.43 6.34
N TYR A 44 4.89 -1.33 5.46
CA TYR A 44 4.47 -1.03 4.09
C TYR A 44 2.95 -1.03 4.00
N ARG A 45 2.37 -0.01 3.36
CA ARG A 45 0.92 0.12 3.20
C ARG A 45 0.54 -0.19 1.76
N THR A 46 -0.23 -1.25 1.53
CA THR A 46 -0.72 -1.57 0.18
C THR A 46 -1.97 -0.74 -0.12
N GLY A 47 -1.90 0.12 -1.13
CA GLY A 47 -2.90 1.13 -1.46
C GLY A 47 -4.13 0.65 -2.24
N ARG A 48 -4.35 -0.66 -2.44
CA ARG A 48 -5.47 -1.18 -3.27
C ARG A 48 -6.83 -0.57 -2.91
N ARG A 49 -7.10 -0.37 -1.61
CA ARG A 49 -8.33 0.31 -1.15
C ARG A 49 -8.34 1.82 -1.37
N TRP A 50 -7.19 2.48 -1.40
CA TRP A 50 -7.09 3.90 -1.78
C TRP A 50 -7.37 4.11 -3.27
N GLU A 51 -6.87 3.22 -4.12
CA GLU A 51 -7.17 3.23 -5.57
C GLU A 51 -8.65 2.96 -5.82
N GLU A 52 -9.23 1.95 -5.17
CA GLU A 52 -10.67 1.67 -5.25
C GLU A 52 -11.53 2.82 -4.70
N ALA A 53 -11.15 3.42 -3.57
CA ALA A 53 -11.86 4.57 -3.00
C ALA A 53 -11.77 5.79 -3.94
N ARG A 54 -10.59 6.07 -4.53
CA ARG A 54 -10.43 7.11 -5.54
C ARG A 54 -11.27 6.82 -6.79
N ALA A 55 -11.29 5.59 -7.27
CA ALA A 55 -12.11 5.19 -8.41
C ALA A 55 -13.61 5.37 -8.12
N ARG A 56 -14.09 5.02 -6.92
CA ARG A 56 -15.49 5.26 -6.50
C ARG A 56 -15.84 6.74 -6.43
N VAL A 57 -14.93 7.58 -5.91
CA VAL A 57 -15.13 9.04 -5.88
C VAL A 57 -15.16 9.61 -7.30
N ALA A 58 -14.26 9.17 -8.19
CA ALA A 58 -14.25 9.57 -9.58
C ALA A 58 -15.52 9.15 -10.33
N ALA A 59 -16.03 7.94 -10.10
CA ALA A 59 -17.29 7.47 -10.69
C ALA A 59 -18.48 8.35 -10.28
N ARG A 60 -18.59 8.70 -8.98
CA ARG A 60 -19.65 9.60 -8.48
C ARG A 60 -19.55 11.01 -9.06
N ALA A 61 -18.34 11.51 -9.30
CA ALA A 61 -18.14 12.82 -9.93
C ALA A 61 -18.55 12.82 -11.41
N ALA A 62 -18.37 11.69 -12.13
CA ALA A 62 -18.81 11.53 -13.51
C ALA A 62 -20.34 11.42 -13.66
N GLU A 63 -21.02 10.90 -12.63
CA GLU A 63 -22.49 10.84 -12.57
C GLU A 63 -23.15 12.17 -12.13
N ALA A 64 -22.36 13.17 -11.71
CA ALA A 64 -22.91 14.47 -11.36
C ALA A 64 -23.44 15.16 -12.62
N PRO A 65 -24.76 15.48 -12.69
CA PRO A 65 -25.31 16.18 -13.85
C PRO A 65 -24.67 17.57 -13.96
N VAL A 66 -24.16 17.89 -15.16
CA VAL A 66 -23.68 19.22 -15.47
C VAL A 66 -24.90 20.16 -15.42
N PRO A 67 -24.90 21.21 -14.59
CA PRO A 67 -26.01 22.16 -14.55
C PRO A 67 -26.16 22.83 -15.93
N ALA A 68 -27.40 22.87 -16.42
CA ALA A 68 -27.80 23.42 -17.72
C ALA A 68 -27.74 24.95 -17.78
#